data_AF-A0A1H8WJ04-F1
#
_entry.id   AF-A0A1H8WJ04-F1
#
_cell.length_a   1.000
_cell.length_b   1.000
_cell.length_c   1.000
_cell.angle_alpha   90.00
_cell.angle_beta   90.00
_cell.angle_gamma   90.00
#
_symmetry.space_group_name_H-M   'P 1'
#
loop_
_entity.id
_entity.type
_entity.pdbx_description
1 polymer ?
#
loop_
_entity_poly.entity_id
_entity_poly.type
_entity_poly.pdbx_seq_one_letter_code
_entity_poly.pdbx_strand_id
1 'polypeptide(L)'
;MDMKDPTLWDRALVAASGIVTWLTGEAGRALIAGAAGGLYRWLMQERRRLRDGVVAVLSGAVAAQYLGPVVLALLRMAGLKLTEGPELYLTSGFLAGLAGMSLAKLMVALMEAQAARLRGERGK
;
A
#
# COMPACT_ATOMS: atom_id res chain seq x y z
N MET A 1 14.45 12.04 45.01
CA MET A 1 13.61 11.76 43.83
C MET A 1 14.05 10.41 43.32
N ASP A 2 13.27 9.38 43.60
CA ASP A 2 13.57 7.99 43.26
C ASP A 2 13.22 7.78 41.78
N MET A 3 14.25 7.72 40.92
CA MET A 3 14.11 7.38 39.51
C MET A 3 13.88 5.88 39.43
N LYS A 4 12.61 5.47 39.58
CA LYS A 4 12.20 4.09 39.31
C LYS A 4 12.55 3.77 37.86
N ASP A 5 13.38 2.75 37.67
CA ASP A 5 13.71 2.24 36.35
C ASP A 5 12.42 1.92 35.59
N PRO A 6 12.26 2.40 34.35
CA PRO A 6 11.04 2.19 33.59
C PRO A 6 10.85 0.69 33.39
N THR A 7 9.74 0.20 33.94
CA THR A 7 9.31 -1.19 33.89
C THR A 7 9.22 -1.63 32.42
N LEU A 8 9.43 -2.92 32.13
CA LEU A 8 9.26 -3.45 30.76
C LEU A 8 7.86 -3.12 30.19
N TRP A 9 6.86 -3.01 31.05
CA TRP A 9 5.52 -2.56 30.69
C TRP A 9 5.44 -1.10 30.26
N ASP A 10 6.17 -0.21 30.93
CA ASP A 10 6.21 1.22 30.56
C ASP A 10 6.90 1.40 29.20
N ARG A 11 7.95 0.61 28.94
CA ARG A 11 8.63 0.58 27.64
C ARG A 11 7.70 0.08 26.52
N ALA A 12 6.93 -0.98 26.80
CA ALA A 12 5.96 -1.52 25.86
C ALA A 12 4.81 -0.52 25.59
N LEU A 13 4.31 0.16 26.61
CA LEU A 13 3.27 1.19 26.49
C LEU A 13 3.77 2.41 25.70
N VAL A 14 4.99 2.88 25.98
CA VAL A 14 5.60 3.97 25.22
C VAL A 14 5.82 3.57 23.76
N ALA A 15 6.34 2.36 23.50
CA ALA A 15 6.50 1.87 22.12
C ALA A 15 5.15 1.74 21.40
N ALA A 16 4.12 1.20 22.06
CA ALA A 16 2.77 1.09 21.52
C ALA A 16 2.17 2.46 21.22
N SER A 17 2.34 3.44 22.12
CA SER A 17 1.88 4.81 21.89
C SER A 17 2.59 5.45 20.69
N GLY A 18 3.89 5.26 20.53
CA GLY A 18 4.65 5.72 19.36
C GLY A 18 4.15 5.11 18.05
N ILE A 19 3.84 3.80 18.04
CA ILE A 19 3.27 3.13 16.87
C ILE A 19 1.87 3.66 16.55
N VAL A 20 1.02 3.85 17.56
CA VAL A 20 -0.34 4.40 17.37
C VAL A 20 -0.27 5.83 16.85
N THR A 21 0.59 6.68 17.43
CA THR A 21 0.80 8.05 16.97
C THR A 21 1.29 8.10 15.52
N TRP A 22 2.23 7.23 15.16
CA TRP A 22 2.73 7.12 13.79
C TRP A 22 1.64 6.62 12.81
N LEU A 23 0.81 5.65 13.22
CA LEU A 23 -0.33 5.16 12.44
C LEU A 23 -1.42 6.22 12.24
N THR A 24 -1.61 7.13 13.20
CA THR A 24 -2.53 8.27 13.06
C THR A 24 -1.98 9.42 12.20
N GLY A 25 -0.68 9.41 11.88
CA GLY A 25 -0.06 10.36 10.97
C GLY A 25 -0.46 10.14 9.51
N GLU A 26 -0.15 11.10 8.63
CA GLU A 26 -0.54 11.06 7.20
C GLU A 26 -0.08 9.78 6.49
N ALA A 27 1.17 9.36 6.73
CA ALA A 27 1.74 8.13 6.17
C ALA A 27 1.02 6.87 6.71
N GLY A 28 0.71 6.83 8.00
CA GLY A 28 -0.01 5.72 8.63
C GLY A 28 -1.43 5.56 8.10
N ARG A 29 -2.15 6.68 7.92
CA ARG A 29 -3.50 6.67 7.35
C ARG A 29 -3.51 6.24 5.88
N ALA A 30 -2.50 6.61 5.10
CA ALA A 30 -2.34 6.13 3.71
C ALA A 30 -2.07 4.61 3.66
N LEU A 31 -1.23 4.09 4.56
CA LEU A 31 -1.00 2.64 4.70
C LEU A 31 -2.28 1.88 5.05
N ILE A 32 -3.07 2.38 6.00
CA ILE A 32 -4.36 1.80 6.39
C ILE A 32 -5.35 1.84 5.21
N ALA A 33 -5.38 2.95 4.46
CA ALA A 33 -6.21 3.07 3.27
C ALA A 33 -5.82 2.03 2.21
N GLY A 34 -4.53 1.85 1.94
CA GLY A 34 -4.02 0.80 1.05
C GLY A 34 -4.36 -0.61 1.50
N ALA A 35 -4.16 -0.89 2.79
CA ALA A 35 -4.51 -2.17 3.40
C ALA A 35 -6.01 -2.46 3.25
N ALA A 36 -6.86 -1.45 3.46
CA ALA A 36 -8.31 -1.55 3.27
C ALA A 36 -8.70 -1.80 1.81
N GLY A 37 -8.01 -1.17 0.84
CA GLY A 37 -8.19 -1.44 -0.59
C GLY A 37 -7.84 -2.88 -0.95
N GLY A 38 -6.71 -3.38 -0.44
CA GLY A 38 -6.31 -4.78 -0.60
C GLY A 38 -7.32 -5.76 0.02
N LEU A 39 -7.81 -5.44 1.22
CA LEU A 39 -8.83 -6.24 1.91
C LEU A 39 -10.15 -6.28 1.15
N TYR A 40 -10.64 -5.11 0.73
CA TYR A 40 -11.90 -4.99 -0.01
C TYR A 40 -11.86 -5.81 -1.30
N ARG A 41 -10.73 -5.74 -2.03
CA ARG A 41 -10.52 -6.56 -3.22
C ARG A 41 -10.55 -8.04 -2.92
N TRP A 42 -9.87 -8.49 -1.86
CA TRP A 42 -9.89 -9.91 -1.47
C TRP A 42 -11.30 -10.37 -1.08
N LEU A 43 -12.07 -9.54 -0.37
CA LEU A 43 -13.47 -9.83 -0.07
C LEU A 43 -14.30 -9.99 -1.35
N MET A 44 -13.99 -9.23 -2.40
CA MET A 44 -14.66 -9.30 -3.69
C MET A 44 -14.21 -10.49 -4.56
N GLN A 45 -13.16 -11.23 -4.19
CA GLN A 45 -12.74 -12.43 -4.92
C GLN A 45 -13.65 -13.63 -4.64
N GLU A 46 -13.97 -14.35 -5.71
CA GLU A 46 -14.89 -15.48 -5.70
C GLU A 46 -14.30 -16.75 -5.05
N ARG A 47 -12.96 -16.88 -5.01
CA ARG A 47 -12.24 -17.95 -4.31
C ARG A 47 -11.49 -17.40 -3.10
N ARG A 48 -12.17 -17.32 -1.95
CA ARG A 48 -11.61 -16.78 -0.71
C ARG A 48 -10.72 -17.80 0.00
N ARG A 49 -9.42 -17.80 -0.28
CA ARG A 49 -8.43 -18.44 0.60
C ARG A 49 -7.97 -17.41 1.63
N LEU A 50 -8.03 -17.76 2.92
CA LEU A 50 -7.63 -16.87 4.02
C LEU A 50 -6.17 -16.41 3.92
N ARG A 51 -5.29 -17.28 3.41
CA ARG A 51 -3.87 -16.96 3.15
C ARG A 51 -3.73 -15.83 2.13
N ASP A 52 -4.55 -15.85 1.08
CA ASP A 52 -4.51 -14.83 0.02
C ASP A 52 -5.03 -13.47 0.54
N GLY A 53 -5.88 -13.48 1.57
CA GLY A 53 -6.38 -12.26 2.21
C GLY A 53 -5.30 -11.52 2.98
N VAL A 54 -4.48 -12.23 3.77
CA VAL A 54 -3.36 -11.60 4.48
C VAL A 54 -2.36 -11.01 3.49
N VAL A 55 -2.04 -11.74 2.42
CA VAL A 55 -1.15 -11.25 1.35
C VAL A 55 -1.77 -10.03 0.65
N ALA A 56 -3.08 -10.02 0.40
CA ALA A 56 -3.77 -8.89 -0.21
C ALA A 56 -3.73 -7.63 0.67
N VAL A 57 -3.94 -7.77 1.99
CA VAL A 57 -3.85 -6.66 2.94
C VAL A 57 -2.43 -6.08 2.99
N LEU A 58 -1.42 -6.94 3.15
CA LEU A 58 -0.02 -6.51 3.23
C LEU A 58 0.46 -5.88 1.91
N SER A 59 0.14 -6.51 0.78
CA SER A 59 0.47 -5.96 -0.53
C SER A 59 -0.28 -4.66 -0.82
N GLY A 60 -1.52 -4.51 -0.35
CA GLY A 60 -2.28 -3.27 -0.43
C GLY A 60 -1.64 -2.13 0.37
N ALA A 61 -1.16 -2.41 1.58
CA ALA A 61 -0.43 -1.44 2.39
C ALA A 61 0.86 -0.99 1.70
N VAL A 62 1.68 -1.94 1.24
CA VAL A 62 2.91 -1.64 0.48
C VAL A 62 2.60 -0.86 -0.80
N ALA A 63 1.52 -1.23 -1.51
CA ALA A 63 1.09 -0.52 -2.71
C ALA A 63 0.71 0.92 -2.41
N ALA A 64 0.04 1.25 -1.30
CA ALA A 64 -0.24 2.63 -0.96
C ALA A 64 1.02 3.47 -0.72
N GLN A 65 2.05 2.89 -0.09
CA GLN A 65 3.32 3.58 0.17
C GLN A 65 4.05 3.97 -1.12
N TYR A 66 4.10 3.05 -2.10
CA TYR A 66 4.92 3.23 -3.30
C TYR A 66 4.12 3.69 -4.53
N LEU A 67 2.88 3.23 -4.68
CA LEU A 67 2.02 3.56 -5.82
C LEU A 67 1.03 4.69 -5.54
N GLY A 68 0.86 5.13 -4.29
CA GLY A 68 0.01 6.29 -3.95
C GLY A 68 0.27 7.53 -4.82
N PRO A 69 1.53 7.99 -4.98
CA PRO A 69 1.86 9.12 -5.84
C PRO A 69 1.59 8.87 -7.33
N VAL A 70 1.80 7.63 -7.80
CA VAL A 70 1.56 7.23 -9.20
C VAL A 70 0.07 7.25 -9.50
N VAL A 71 -0.75 6.68 -8.61
CA VAL A 71 -2.21 6.67 -8.72
C VAL A 71 -2.76 8.09 -8.66
N LEU A 72 -2.21 8.94 -7.79
CA LEU A 72 -2.55 10.36 -7.73
C LEU A 72 -2.24 11.07 -9.07
N ALA A 73 -1.07 10.83 -9.66
CA ALA A 73 -0.70 11.41 -10.95
C ALA A 73 -1.63 10.95 -12.07
N LEU A 74 -2.00 9.67 -12.10
CA LEU A 74 -2.96 9.12 -13.06
C LEU A 74 -4.37 9.73 -12.89
N LEU A 75 -4.83 9.90 -11.65
CA LEU A 75 -6.11 10.54 -11.35
C LEU A 75 -6.13 12.00 -11.84
N ARG A 76 -5.02 12.73 -11.66
CA ARG A 76 -4.86 14.10 -12.17
C ARG A 76 -4.84 14.13 -13.71
N MET A 77 -4.12 13.20 -14.35
CA MET A 77 -4.09 13.07 -15.81
C MET A 77 -5.46 12.72 -16.40
N ALA A 78 -6.28 11.94 -15.68
CA ALA A 78 -7.65 11.61 -16.08
C ALA A 78 -8.63 12.80 -16.01
N GLY A 79 -8.15 14.00 -15.64
CA GLY A 79 -8.96 15.23 -15.63
C GLY A 79 -9.89 15.35 -14.43
N LEU A 80 -9.75 14.50 -13.40
CA LEU A 80 -10.48 14.65 -12.16
C LEU A 80 -9.96 15.90 -11.42
N LYS A 81 -10.77 16.96 -11.40
CA LYS A 81 -10.56 18.14 -10.56
C LYS A 81 -10.77 17.76 -9.11
N LEU A 82 -9.74 17.16 -8.53
CA LEU A 82 -9.74 16.73 -7.14
C LEU A 82 -9.34 17.91 -6.28
N THR A 83 -10.21 18.30 -5.35
CA THR A 83 -9.91 19.31 -4.34
C THR A 83 -8.65 18.86 -3.59
N GLU A 84 -7.63 19.72 -3.56
CA GLU A 84 -6.40 19.40 -2.83
C GLU A 84 -6.71 19.33 -1.34
N GLY A 85 -6.55 18.16 -0.75
CA GLY A 85 -6.87 17.91 0.66
C GLY A 85 -6.40 16.53 1.13
N PRO A 86 -6.39 16.28 2.45
CA PRO A 86 -5.93 15.01 3.04
C PRO A 86 -6.70 13.79 2.50
N GLU A 87 -7.97 13.97 2.17
CA GLU A 87 -8.87 12.93 1.64
C GLU A 87 -8.42 12.40 0.28
N LEU A 88 -7.80 13.24 -0.54
CA LEU A 88 -7.26 12.85 -1.84
C LEU A 88 -6.10 11.86 -1.69
N TYR A 89 -5.26 12.09 -0.68
CA TYR A 89 -4.12 11.20 -0.39
C TYR A 89 -4.58 9.84 0.18
N LEU A 90 -5.65 9.85 0.97
CA LEU A 90 -6.28 8.62 1.46
C LEU A 90 -6.94 7.84 0.32
N THR A 91 -7.63 8.54 -0.57
CA THR A 91 -8.32 7.92 -1.71
C THR A 91 -7.32 7.34 -2.71
N SER A 92 -6.21 8.03 -2.99
CA SER A 92 -5.16 7.50 -3.85
C SER A 92 -4.47 6.28 -3.23
N GLY A 93 -4.24 6.28 -1.91
CA GLY A 93 -3.73 5.12 -1.18
C GLY A 93 -4.68 3.91 -1.25
N PHE A 94 -5.98 4.12 -1.04
CA PHE A 94 -7.00 3.08 -1.17
C PHE A 94 -7.08 2.51 -2.60
N LEU A 95 -7.09 3.39 -3.61
CA LEU A 95 -7.09 3.00 -5.02
C LEU A 95 -5.79 2.28 -5.42
N ALA A 96 -4.65 2.70 -4.88
CA ALA A 96 -3.38 1.98 -5.05
C ALA A 96 -3.45 0.57 -4.43
N GLY A 97 -4.09 0.42 -3.26
CA GLY A 97 -4.36 -0.88 -2.65
C GLY A 97 -5.27 -1.78 -3.50
N LEU A 98 -6.34 -1.21 -4.07
CA LEU A 98 -7.23 -1.93 -5.00
C LEU A 98 -6.50 -2.35 -6.28
N ALA A 99 -5.67 -1.46 -6.82
CA ALA A 99 -4.98 -1.66 -8.08
C ALA A 99 -3.69 -2.51 -7.92
N GLY A 100 -3.16 -2.66 -6.71
CA GLY A 100 -1.83 -3.22 -6.43
C GLY A 100 -1.55 -4.56 -7.10
N MET A 101 -2.49 -5.52 -7.05
CA MET A 101 -2.30 -6.82 -7.70
C MET A 101 -2.40 -6.75 -9.23
N SER A 102 -3.23 -5.85 -9.77
CA SER A 102 -3.32 -5.62 -11.22
C SER A 102 -2.05 -4.94 -11.75
N LEU A 103 -1.52 -3.97 -11.01
CA LEU A 103 -0.24 -3.30 -11.30
C LEU A 103 0.96 -4.25 -11.16
N ALA A 104 0.97 -5.12 -10.14
CA ALA A 104 2.00 -6.14 -10.01
C ALA A 104 2.02 -7.09 -11.21
N LYS A 105 0.85 -7.57 -11.66
CA LYS A 105 0.75 -8.39 -12.88
C LYS A 105 1.20 -7.65 -14.14
N LEU A 106 0.83 -6.37 -14.26
CA LEU A 106 1.27 -5.53 -15.38
C LEU A 106 2.79 -5.36 -15.40
N MET A 107 3.41 -5.10 -14.24
CA MET A 107 4.87 -4.99 -14.12
C MET A 107 5.58 -6.28 -14.51
N VAL A 108 5.09 -7.43 -14.03
CA VAL A 108 5.63 -8.74 -14.42
C VAL A 108 5.51 -8.94 -15.93
N ALA A 109 4.35 -8.65 -16.52
CA ALA A 109 4.14 -8.75 -17.96
C ALA A 109 5.07 -7.83 -18.77
N LEU A 110 5.33 -6.61 -18.29
CA LEU A 110 6.27 -5.68 -18.93
C LEU A 110 7.72 -6.18 -18.83
N MET A 111 8.12 -6.73 -17.68
CA MET A 111 9.45 -7.31 -17.50
C MET A 111 9.64 -8.53 -18.40
N GLU A 112 8.64 -9.41 -18.51
CA GLU A 112 8.66 -10.55 -19.43
C GLU A 112 8.76 -10.11 -20.89
N ALA A 113 8.01 -9.07 -21.28
CA ALA A 113 8.07 -8.50 -22.62
C ALA A 113 9.44 -7.87 -22.94
N GLN A 114 10.05 -7.17 -21.98
CA GLN A 114 11.41 -6.64 -22.13
C GLN A 114 12.46 -7.76 -22.16
N ALA A 115 12.34 -8.77 -21.30
CA ALA A 115 13.23 -9.93 -21.28
C ALA A 115 13.16 -10.72 -22.60
N ALA A 116 11.96 -10.84 -23.19
CA ALA A 116 11.76 -11.45 -24.50
C ALA A 116 12.42 -10.62 -25.62
N ARG A 117 12.33 -9.28 -25.58
CA ARG A 117 13.04 -8.39 -26.54
C ARG A 117 14.55 -8.55 -26.45
N LEU A 118 15.13 -8.54 -25.25
CA LEU A 118 16.57 -8.69 -25.03
C LEU A 118 17.08 -10.09 -25.42
N ARG A 119 16.27 -11.14 -25.24
CA ARG A 119 16.59 -12.49 -25.77
C ARG A 119 16.54 -12.54 -27.30
N GLY A 120 15.62 -11.80 -27.93
CA GLY A 120 15.53 -11.70 -29.39
C GLY A 120 16.74 -11.03 -30.05
N GLU A 121 17.41 -10.11 -29.35
CA GLU A 121 18.62 -9.43 -29.84
C GLU A 121 19.91 -10.28 -29.75
N ARG A 122 19.93 -11.34 -28.92
CA ARG A 122 21.09 -12.26 -28.80
C ARG A 122 21.10 -13.42 -29.81
N GLY A 123 20.07 -13.52 -30.66
CA GLY A 123 19.87 -14.62 -31.60
C GLY A 123 20.18 -14.32 -33.07
N LYS A 124 20.86 -13.20 -33.36
CA LYS A 124 21.36 -12.87 -34.71
C LYS A 124 22.87 -12.83 -34.73
#